data_AF-A0A961E5D1-F1
#
_entry.id   AF-A0A961E5D1-F1
#
_cell.length_a   1.000
_cell.length_b   1.000
_cell.length_c   1.000
_cell.angle_alpha   90.00
_cell.angle_beta   90.00
_cell.angle_gamma   90.00
#
_symmetry.space_group_name_H-M   'P 1'
#
loop_
_entity.id
_entity.type
_entity.pdbx_description
1 polymer ?
#
loop_
_entity_poly.entity_id
_entity_poly.type
_entity_poly.pdbx_seq_one_letter_code
_entity_poly.pdbx_strand_id
1 'polypeptide(L)'
;YPGHHTEHCRKEAGLVAGLGHGEHTIFLVNTPQCLMAEGLADLALHAAVGPGWGGWAAEIYADLGLRFDGERAEALSEAAAGLAGVRQDAALMLHDEHRDVDEVAAYLQRWLLVDDARARQMLKFLSSPLWRAYTSTYVEGYRLLRTWLDDRPADVGLAQRFARLLDEPLIPSALRSEAAGAA
;
A
#
# COMPACT_ATOMS: atom_id res chain seq x y z
N TYR A 1 -6.27 2.32 -13.69
CA TYR A 1 -6.13 1.09 -12.89
C TYR A 1 -4.69 0.95 -12.34
N PRO A 2 -4.12 1.96 -11.65
CA PRO A 2 -2.66 2.11 -11.50
C PRO A 2 -1.98 1.21 -10.45
N GLY A 3 -2.67 0.23 -9.86
CA GLY A 3 -2.10 -0.67 -8.85
C GLY A 3 -1.29 -1.84 -9.44
N HIS A 4 -1.25 -2.98 -8.74
CA HIS A 4 -0.47 -4.19 -9.08
C HIS A 4 -0.49 -4.59 -10.56
N HIS A 5 -1.66 -4.55 -11.21
CA HIS A 5 -1.77 -4.88 -12.63
C HIS A 5 -0.93 -3.95 -13.52
N THR A 6 -0.98 -2.64 -13.25
CA THR A 6 -0.20 -1.65 -14.02
C THR A 6 1.28 -1.78 -13.72
N GLU A 7 1.66 -2.03 -12.47
CA GLU A 7 3.06 -2.33 -12.11
C GLU A 7 3.60 -3.50 -12.93
N HIS A 8 2.91 -4.65 -12.91
CA HIS A 8 3.35 -5.83 -13.64
C HIS A 8 3.43 -5.58 -15.14
N CYS A 9 2.41 -4.93 -15.74
CA CYS A 9 2.42 -4.65 -17.18
C CYS A 9 3.59 -3.73 -17.58
N ARG A 10 3.91 -2.72 -16.77
CA ARG A 10 5.00 -1.79 -17.08
C ARG A 10 6.37 -2.43 -16.88
N LYS A 11 6.56 -3.21 -15.82
CA LYS A 11 7.81 -3.96 -15.60
C LYS A 11 8.02 -5.06 -16.64
N GLU A 12 6.97 -5.75 -17.06
CA GLU A 12 7.04 -6.72 -18.15
C GLU A 12 7.48 -6.04 -19.46
N ALA A 13 6.83 -4.94 -19.84
CA ALA A 13 7.16 -4.23 -21.08
C ALA A 13 8.55 -3.60 -21.06
N GLY A 14 8.92 -2.94 -19.96
CA GLY A 14 10.17 -2.20 -19.83
C GLY A 14 11.35 -3.09 -19.43
N LEU A 15 11.29 -3.69 -18.24
CA LEU A 15 12.41 -4.42 -17.65
C LEU A 15 12.62 -5.78 -18.31
N VAL A 16 11.54 -6.55 -18.54
CA VAL A 16 11.66 -7.90 -19.13
C VAL A 16 11.86 -7.81 -20.64
N ALA A 17 10.88 -7.29 -21.38
CA ALA A 17 10.93 -7.27 -22.84
C ALA A 17 11.93 -6.24 -23.40
N GLY A 18 12.06 -5.08 -22.74
CA GLY A 18 12.93 -3.99 -23.19
C GLY A 18 14.40 -4.14 -22.78
N LEU A 19 14.66 -4.55 -21.54
CA LEU A 19 16.03 -4.62 -20.97
C LEU A 19 16.54 -6.05 -20.74
N GLY A 20 15.71 -7.07 -20.91
CA GLY A 20 16.10 -8.47 -20.74
C GLY A 20 16.26 -8.92 -19.29
N HIS A 21 15.72 -8.19 -18.32
CA HIS A 21 15.79 -8.53 -16.89
C HIS A 21 14.75 -9.60 -16.52
N GLY A 22 15.02 -10.85 -16.93
CA GLY A 22 14.10 -11.98 -16.77
C GLY A 22 13.73 -12.30 -15.32
N GLU A 23 14.52 -11.87 -14.33
CA GLU A 23 14.21 -12.00 -12.91
C GLU A 23 12.88 -11.33 -12.51
N HIS A 24 12.44 -10.29 -13.24
CA HIS A 24 11.17 -9.62 -12.97
C HIS A 24 9.93 -10.44 -13.38
N THR A 25 10.11 -11.59 -14.02
CA THR A 25 9.03 -12.58 -14.25
C THR A 25 8.70 -13.39 -12.99
N ILE A 26 9.51 -13.28 -11.93
CA ILE A 26 9.33 -13.98 -10.65
C ILE A 26 8.98 -12.97 -9.57
N PHE A 27 7.96 -13.27 -8.78
CA PHE A 27 7.57 -12.47 -7.62
C PHE A 27 7.82 -13.26 -6.33
N LEU A 28 8.75 -12.80 -5.50
CA LEU A 28 9.15 -13.51 -4.28
C LEU A 28 8.42 -12.93 -3.07
N VAL A 29 7.54 -13.74 -2.48
CA VAL A 29 6.85 -13.38 -1.22
C VAL A 29 7.83 -13.24 -0.06
N ASN A 30 7.49 -12.39 0.91
CA ASN A 30 8.33 -12.09 2.09
C ASN A 30 9.70 -11.49 1.76
N THR A 31 9.79 -10.74 0.66
CA THR A 31 10.99 -9.97 0.29
C THR A 31 10.67 -8.47 0.24
N PRO A 32 11.70 -7.59 0.18
CA PRO A 32 11.49 -6.17 -0.04
C PRO A 32 10.66 -5.83 -1.30
N GLN A 33 10.56 -6.74 -2.27
CA GLN A 33 9.70 -6.59 -3.45
C GLN A 33 8.23 -6.41 -3.06
N CYS A 34 7.73 -7.17 -2.08
CA CYS A 34 6.35 -7.03 -1.58
C CYS A 34 6.10 -5.66 -0.95
N LEU A 35 7.07 -5.14 -0.19
CA LEU A 35 6.96 -3.81 0.41
C LEU A 35 6.84 -2.71 -0.65
N MET A 36 7.63 -2.82 -1.72
CA MET A 36 7.57 -1.87 -2.84
C MET A 36 6.24 -2.00 -3.60
N ALA A 37 5.82 -3.22 -3.92
CA ALA A 37 4.61 -3.49 -4.69
C ALA A 37 3.33 -3.04 -3.95
N GLU A 38 3.17 -3.42 -2.67
CA GLU A 38 1.99 -3.05 -1.89
C GLU A 38 1.92 -1.54 -1.65
N GLY A 39 3.05 -0.91 -1.28
CA GLY A 39 3.09 0.54 -1.11
C GLY A 39 2.77 1.29 -2.41
N LEU A 40 3.27 0.80 -3.55
CA LEU A 40 2.97 1.36 -4.87
C LEU A 40 1.48 1.26 -5.17
N ALA A 41 0.90 0.08 -4.95
CA ALA A 41 -0.52 -0.17 -5.21
C ALA A 41 -1.43 0.71 -4.35
N ASP A 42 -1.14 0.88 -3.06
CA ASP A 42 -1.92 1.73 -2.16
C ASP A 42 -1.80 3.23 -2.53
N LEU A 43 -0.67 3.66 -3.09
CA LEU A 43 -0.44 5.05 -3.49
C LEU A 43 -0.84 5.36 -4.93
N ALA A 44 -1.29 4.36 -5.67
CA ALA A 44 -1.55 4.50 -7.09
C ALA A 44 -2.67 5.49 -7.42
N LEU A 45 -3.75 5.49 -6.63
CA LEU A 45 -4.84 6.46 -6.78
C LEU A 45 -4.39 7.88 -6.42
N HIS A 46 -3.59 8.00 -5.35
CA HIS A 46 -3.00 9.27 -4.95
C HIS A 46 -2.11 9.85 -6.06
N ALA A 47 -1.28 9.02 -6.70
CA ALA A 47 -0.38 9.48 -7.76
C ALA A 47 -1.09 9.80 -9.08
N ALA A 48 -2.13 9.05 -9.43
CA ALA A 48 -2.84 9.21 -10.70
C ALA A 48 -3.89 10.33 -10.68
N VAL A 49 -4.59 10.50 -9.56
CA VAL A 49 -5.72 11.45 -9.45
C VAL A 49 -5.45 12.46 -8.34
N GLY A 50 -5.00 12.01 -7.17
CA GLY A 50 -4.74 12.89 -6.03
C GLY A 50 -6.03 13.33 -5.32
N PRO A 51 -6.03 14.50 -4.66
CA PRO A 51 -7.22 15.04 -4.01
C PRO A 51 -8.39 15.22 -5.00
N GLY A 52 -9.62 14.93 -4.57
CA GLY A 52 -10.81 14.99 -5.42
C GLY A 52 -11.06 13.71 -6.24
N TRP A 53 -10.33 12.62 -5.95
CA TRP A 53 -10.56 11.30 -6.53
C TRP A 53 -11.99 10.79 -6.31
N GLY A 54 -12.64 11.17 -5.21
CA GLY A 54 -14.01 10.77 -4.89
C GLY A 54 -15.00 11.32 -5.91
N GLY A 55 -14.93 12.63 -6.17
CA GLY A 55 -15.75 13.30 -7.19
C GLY A 55 -15.50 12.72 -8.58
N TRP A 56 -14.23 12.58 -8.97
CA TRP A 56 -13.83 11.95 -10.22
C TRP A 56 -14.38 10.51 -10.37
N ALA A 57 -14.30 9.71 -9.32
CA ALA A 57 -14.84 8.35 -9.34
C ALA A 57 -16.37 8.34 -9.43
N ALA A 58 -17.06 9.28 -8.79
CA ALA A 58 -18.50 9.41 -8.86
C ALA A 58 -18.98 9.73 -10.29
N GLU A 59 -18.26 10.57 -11.04
CA GLU A 59 -18.54 10.85 -12.45
C GLU A 59 -18.43 9.59 -13.31
N ILE A 60 -17.33 8.83 -13.17
CA ILE A 60 -17.12 7.57 -13.91
C ILE A 60 -18.22 6.54 -13.59
N TYR A 61 -18.59 6.40 -12.32
CA TYR A 61 -19.63 5.46 -11.92
C TYR A 61 -21.02 5.89 -12.39
N ALA A 62 -21.30 7.20 -12.43
CA ALA A 62 -22.57 7.72 -12.95
C ALA A 62 -22.78 7.35 -14.43
N ASP A 63 -21.72 7.39 -15.25
CA ASP A 63 -21.76 6.95 -16.65
C ASP A 63 -22.13 5.47 -16.79
N LEU A 64 -21.90 4.66 -15.76
CA LEU A 64 -22.27 3.25 -15.67
C LEU A 64 -23.63 3.02 -14.99
N GLY A 65 -24.35 4.09 -14.61
CA GLY A 65 -25.61 4.01 -13.87
C GLY A 65 -25.45 3.60 -12.40
N LEU A 66 -24.23 3.69 -11.85
CA LEU A 66 -23.92 3.33 -10.47
C LEU A 66 -23.92 4.58 -9.59
N ARG A 67 -24.53 4.48 -8.41
CA ARG A 67 -24.48 5.53 -7.39
C ARG A 67 -23.25 5.36 -6.51
N PHE A 68 -22.41 6.38 -6.44
CA PHE A 68 -21.26 6.43 -5.55
C PHE A 68 -21.18 7.80 -4.87
N ASP A 69 -21.09 7.80 -3.54
CA ASP A 69 -20.93 9.02 -2.74
C ASP A 69 -19.42 9.29 -2.56
N GLY A 70 -18.85 9.99 -3.53
CA GLY A 70 -17.41 10.24 -3.63
C GLY A 70 -16.86 11.08 -2.49
N GLU A 71 -17.55 12.15 -2.13
CA GLU A 71 -17.16 13.04 -1.02
C GLU A 71 -17.11 12.27 0.31
N ARG A 72 -18.13 11.44 0.57
CA ARG A 72 -18.13 10.57 1.76
C ARG A 72 -17.02 9.54 1.73
N ALA A 73 -16.76 8.93 0.57
CA ALA A 73 -15.70 7.94 0.43
C ALA A 73 -14.32 8.55 0.69
N GLU A 74 -14.07 9.77 0.21
CA GLU A 74 -12.87 10.55 0.52
C GLU A 74 -12.74 10.86 2.01
N ALA A 75 -13.78 11.44 2.61
CA ALA A 75 -13.79 11.79 4.02
C ALA A 75 -13.54 10.56 4.91
N LEU A 76 -14.14 9.41 4.56
CA LEU A 76 -13.91 8.16 5.29
C LEU A 76 -12.48 7.63 5.10
N SER A 77 -11.94 7.72 3.88
CA SER A 77 -10.56 7.29 3.58
C SER A 77 -9.55 8.11 4.40
N GLU A 78 -9.70 9.43 4.44
CA GLU A 78 -8.86 10.32 5.24
C GLU A 78 -8.99 10.03 6.74
N ALA A 79 -10.22 9.87 7.25
CA ALA A 79 -10.45 9.54 8.65
C ALA A 79 -9.85 8.18 9.05
N ALA A 80 -9.88 7.20 8.13
CA ALA A 80 -9.35 5.86 8.35
C ALA A 80 -7.83 5.77 8.19
N ALA A 81 -7.16 6.76 7.56
CA ALA A 81 -5.73 6.70 7.28
C ALA A 81 -4.88 6.52 8.56
N GLY A 82 -5.29 7.14 9.67
CA GLY A 82 -4.64 6.98 10.97
C GLY A 82 -4.74 5.58 11.58
N LEU A 83 -5.61 4.72 11.04
CA LEU A 83 -5.84 3.35 11.51
C LEU A 83 -5.04 2.32 10.70
N ALA A 84 -4.25 2.75 9.71
CA ALA A 84 -3.49 1.85 8.84
C ALA A 84 -2.54 0.93 9.63
N GLY A 85 -1.96 1.45 10.72
CA GLY A 85 -1.02 0.71 11.58
C GLY A 85 -1.65 -0.36 12.49
N VAL A 86 -2.97 -0.32 12.70
CA VAL A 86 -3.65 -1.16 13.70
C VAL A 86 -3.41 -2.67 13.49
N ARG A 87 -3.36 -3.14 12.24
CA ARG A 87 -3.06 -4.56 11.98
C ARG A 87 -1.61 -4.93 12.30
N GLN A 88 -0.67 -4.00 12.08
CA GLN A 88 0.73 -4.19 12.42
C GLN A 88 0.93 -4.15 13.93
N ASP A 89 0.28 -3.22 14.63
CA ASP A 89 0.26 -3.16 16.09
C ASP A 89 -0.30 -4.46 16.69
N ALA A 90 -1.41 -4.97 16.15
CA ALA A 90 -1.94 -6.26 16.57
C ALA A 90 -0.96 -7.43 16.33
N ALA A 91 -0.15 -7.38 15.28
CA ALA A 91 0.90 -8.36 15.04
C ALA A 91 2.02 -8.27 16.09
N LEU A 92 2.43 -7.05 16.46
CA LEU A 92 3.44 -6.81 17.52
C LEU A 92 2.90 -7.26 18.88
N MET A 93 1.66 -6.89 19.21
CA MET A 93 0.98 -7.34 20.43
C MET A 93 0.99 -8.86 20.55
N LEU A 94 0.74 -9.58 19.45
CA LEU A 94 0.68 -11.04 19.44
C LEU A 94 2.06 -11.70 19.51
N HIS A 95 3.04 -11.24 18.74
CA HIS A 95 4.31 -11.96 18.54
C HIS A 95 5.49 -11.41 19.34
N ASP A 96 5.51 -10.10 19.63
CA ASP A 96 6.58 -9.47 20.40
C ASP A 96 6.18 -9.30 21.87
N GLU A 97 4.98 -8.76 22.11
CA GLU A 97 4.46 -8.56 23.47
C GLU A 97 3.82 -9.81 24.09
N HIS A 98 3.57 -10.86 23.28
CA HIS A 98 2.97 -12.13 23.71
C HIS A 98 1.62 -11.96 24.43
N ARG A 99 0.80 -10.99 24.02
CA ARG A 99 -0.51 -10.72 24.61
C ARG A 99 -1.53 -11.82 24.29
N ASP A 100 -2.55 -11.90 25.14
CA ASP A 100 -3.62 -12.89 24.99
C ASP A 100 -4.41 -12.67 23.69
N VAL A 101 -4.80 -13.76 23.03
CA VAL A 101 -5.47 -13.71 21.73
C VAL A 101 -6.81 -12.98 21.80
N ASP A 102 -7.57 -13.12 22.89
CA ASP A 102 -8.85 -12.43 23.06
C ASP A 102 -8.64 -10.93 23.31
N GLU A 103 -7.53 -10.54 23.95
CA GLU A 103 -7.13 -9.15 24.10
C GLU A 103 -6.78 -8.51 22.74
N VAL A 104 -6.00 -9.21 21.91
CA VAL A 104 -5.68 -8.73 20.55
C VAL A 104 -6.94 -8.68 19.67
N ALA A 105 -7.85 -9.65 19.80
CA ALA A 105 -9.14 -9.61 19.11
C ALA A 105 -9.98 -8.39 19.52
N ALA A 106 -10.03 -8.07 20.81
CA ALA A 106 -10.74 -6.89 21.32
C ALA A 106 -10.12 -5.58 20.82
N TYR A 107 -8.79 -5.51 20.72
CA TYR A 107 -8.08 -4.37 20.13
C TYR A 107 -8.47 -4.17 18.65
N LEU A 108 -8.46 -5.25 17.85
CA LEU A 108 -8.87 -5.20 16.44
C LEU A 108 -10.33 -4.75 16.28
N GLN A 109 -11.25 -5.29 17.09
CA GLN A 109 -12.67 -4.90 17.06
C GLN A 109 -12.84 -3.41 17.35
N ARG A 110 -12.18 -2.90 18.40
CA ARG A 110 -12.26 -1.50 18.81
C ARG A 110 -11.78 -0.55 17.73
N TRP A 111 -10.61 -0.83 17.14
CA TRP A 111 -9.94 0.14 16.28
C TRP A 111 -10.28 -0.02 14.80
N LEU A 112 -10.62 -1.23 14.33
CA LEU A 112 -11.04 -1.44 12.94
C LEU A 112 -12.56 -1.49 12.76
N LEU A 113 -13.32 -1.31 13.85
CA LEU A 113 -14.79 -1.31 13.86
C LEU A 113 -15.36 -2.58 13.21
N VAL A 114 -14.73 -3.73 13.48
CA VAL A 114 -15.13 -5.04 13.00
C VAL A 114 -15.75 -5.87 14.12
N ASP A 115 -16.55 -6.88 13.76
CA ASP A 115 -17.08 -7.85 14.72
C ASP A 115 -16.02 -8.88 15.15
N ASP A 116 -16.34 -9.65 16.19
CA ASP A 116 -15.47 -10.69 16.74
C ASP A 116 -15.10 -11.75 15.68
N ALA A 117 -16.06 -12.16 14.85
CA ALA A 117 -15.82 -13.15 13.81
C ALA A 117 -14.74 -12.68 12.81
N ARG A 118 -14.81 -11.42 12.37
CA ARG A 118 -13.84 -10.81 11.48
C ARG A 118 -12.50 -10.55 12.18
N ALA A 119 -12.50 -10.11 13.43
CA ALA A 119 -11.26 -9.96 14.20
C ALA A 119 -10.52 -11.30 14.35
N ARG A 120 -11.23 -12.38 14.68
CA ARG A 120 -10.66 -13.74 14.75
C ARG A 120 -10.19 -14.25 13.39
N GLN A 121 -10.89 -13.90 12.30
CA GLN A 121 -10.42 -14.25 10.96
C GLN A 121 -9.12 -13.53 10.59
N MET A 122 -8.98 -12.26 10.98
CA MET A 122 -7.74 -11.50 10.80
C MET A 122 -6.60 -12.09 11.62
N LEU A 123 -6.87 -12.52 12.86
CA LEU A 123 -5.88 -13.20 13.70
C LEU A 123 -5.33 -14.47 13.04
N LYS A 124 -6.12 -15.23 12.28
CA LYS A 124 -5.59 -16.39 11.53
C LYS A 124 -4.49 -15.99 10.54
N PHE A 125 -4.63 -14.83 9.89
CA PHE A 125 -3.60 -14.30 8.99
C PHE A 125 -2.38 -13.84 9.79
N LEU A 126 -2.61 -13.08 10.87
CA LEU A 126 -1.55 -12.57 11.75
C LEU A 126 -0.78 -13.69 12.46
N SER A 127 -1.38 -14.86 12.68
CA SER A 127 -0.73 -16.02 13.30
C SER A 127 -0.07 -16.96 12.28
N SER A 128 -0.25 -16.75 10.98
CA SER A 128 0.28 -17.65 9.96
C SER A 128 1.81 -17.56 9.90
N PRO A 129 2.56 -18.69 9.95
CA PRO A 129 4.02 -18.65 9.81
C PRO A 129 4.49 -18.02 8.49
N LEU A 130 3.71 -18.16 7.42
CA LEU A 130 4.03 -17.62 6.10
C LEU A 130 3.65 -16.14 5.97
N TRP A 131 2.51 -15.73 6.56
CA TRP A 131 1.90 -14.42 6.29
C TRP A 131 1.99 -13.41 7.44
N ARG A 132 2.39 -13.82 8.64
CA ARG A 132 2.38 -12.96 9.84
C ARG A 132 3.14 -11.64 9.68
N ALA A 133 4.20 -11.63 8.89
CA ALA A 133 5.00 -10.43 8.61
C ALA A 133 4.47 -9.59 7.43
N TYR A 134 3.56 -10.16 6.62
CA TYR A 134 3.11 -9.55 5.38
C TYR A 134 2.26 -8.29 5.63
N THR A 135 1.56 -8.20 6.76
CA THR A 135 0.86 -6.96 7.16
C THR A 135 1.78 -5.73 7.13
N SER A 136 3.05 -5.89 7.55
CA SER A 136 4.01 -4.79 7.58
C SER A 136 4.39 -4.30 6.17
N THR A 137 4.24 -5.11 5.11
CA THR A 137 4.58 -4.65 3.75
C THR A 137 3.62 -3.58 3.25
N TYR A 138 2.34 -3.66 3.63
CA TYR A 138 1.36 -2.60 3.34
C TYR A 138 1.70 -1.32 4.08
N VAL A 139 1.82 -1.40 5.41
CA VAL A 139 1.96 -0.22 6.27
C VAL A 139 3.31 0.48 6.06
N GLU A 140 4.41 -0.27 6.11
CA GLU A 140 5.75 0.30 5.92
C GLU A 140 6.03 0.64 4.46
N GLY A 141 5.44 -0.10 3.52
CA GLY A 141 5.51 0.19 2.09
C GLY A 141 4.84 1.51 1.77
N TYR A 142 3.59 1.68 2.20
CA TYR A 142 2.88 2.96 2.07
C TYR A 142 3.71 4.10 2.68
N ARG A 143 4.16 3.96 3.93
CA ARG A 143 4.90 5.03 4.62
C ARG A 143 6.19 5.41 3.89
N LEU A 144 6.99 4.43 3.46
CA LEU A 144 8.24 4.67 2.76
C LEU A 144 7.98 5.40 1.43
N LEU A 145 7.07 4.87 0.61
CA LEU A 145 6.83 5.38 -0.73
C LEU A 145 6.11 6.73 -0.69
N ARG A 146 5.15 6.92 0.23
CA ARG A 146 4.49 8.21 0.47
C ARG A 146 5.52 9.30 0.78
N THR A 147 6.41 9.02 1.73
CA THR A 147 7.48 9.95 2.14
C THR A 147 8.37 10.32 0.95
N TRP A 148 8.82 9.32 0.19
CA TRP A 148 9.69 9.54 -0.98
C TRP A 148 8.99 10.24 -2.16
N LEU A 149 7.67 10.07 -2.32
CA LEU A 149 6.87 10.78 -3.32
C LEU A 149 6.62 12.25 -2.92
N ASP A 150 6.43 12.51 -1.64
CA ASP A 150 6.24 13.86 -1.11
C ASP A 150 7.55 14.65 -1.10
N ASP A 151 8.68 14.00 -0.82
CA ASP A 151 10.04 14.56 -0.84
C ASP A 151 10.64 14.68 -2.26
N ARG A 152 9.80 14.68 -3.30
CA ARG A 152 10.26 14.85 -4.67
C ARG A 152 10.81 16.27 -4.90
N PRO A 153 11.76 16.45 -5.83
CA PRO A 153 12.19 17.79 -6.26
C PRO A 153 11.02 18.65 -6.74
N ALA A 154 11.09 19.96 -6.51
CA ALA A 154 10.00 20.90 -6.79
C ALA A 154 9.62 20.98 -8.28
N ASP A 155 10.57 20.68 -9.17
CA ASP A 155 10.38 20.62 -10.63
C ASP A 155 9.83 19.28 -11.12
N VAL A 156 9.72 18.27 -10.26
CA VAL A 156 9.22 16.94 -10.60
C VAL A 156 7.77 16.78 -10.18
N GLY A 157 6.91 16.45 -11.14
CA GLY A 157 5.50 16.15 -10.88
C GLY A 157 5.32 14.84 -10.10
N LEU A 158 4.25 14.73 -9.32
CA LEU A 158 3.93 13.52 -8.55
C LEU A 158 3.82 12.27 -9.46
N ALA A 159 3.07 12.38 -10.56
CA ALA A 159 2.90 11.29 -11.51
C ALA A 159 4.24 10.89 -12.17
N GLN A 160 5.11 11.86 -12.46
CA GLN A 160 6.45 11.60 -12.99
C GLN A 160 7.33 10.86 -11.97
N ARG A 161 7.30 11.28 -10.70
CA ARG A 161 8.01 10.60 -9.62
C ARG A 161 7.50 9.17 -9.42
N PHE A 162 6.18 8.98 -9.47
CA PHE A 162 5.54 7.67 -9.34
C PHE A 162 5.87 6.74 -10.52
N ALA A 163 6.00 7.26 -11.74
CA ALA A 163 6.38 6.48 -12.91
C ALA A 163 7.72 5.75 -12.71
N ARG A 164 8.68 6.33 -11.97
CA ARG A 164 9.92 5.64 -11.62
C ARG A 164 9.68 4.34 -10.85
N LEU A 165 8.70 4.31 -9.93
CA LEU A 165 8.37 3.08 -9.19
C LEU A 165 7.79 1.98 -10.10
N LEU A 166 7.14 2.37 -11.19
CA LEU A 166 6.57 1.46 -12.19
C LEU A 166 7.62 0.95 -13.18
N ASP A 167 8.61 1.79 -13.52
CA ASP A 167 9.50 1.56 -14.66
C ASP A 167 10.93 1.15 -14.25
N GLU A 168 11.37 1.50 -13.05
CA GLU A 168 12.71 1.23 -12.57
C GLU A 168 12.72 0.08 -11.53
N PRO A 169 13.80 -0.71 -11.45
CA PRO A 169 13.96 -1.78 -10.46
C PRO A 169 14.39 -1.21 -9.10
N LEU A 170 13.65 -0.23 -8.56
CA LEU A 170 13.97 0.44 -7.31
C LEU A 170 13.77 -0.49 -6.11
N ILE A 171 14.67 -0.35 -5.12
CA ILE A 171 14.63 -1.09 -3.85
C ILE A 171 14.54 -0.14 -2.66
N PRO A 172 14.06 -0.59 -1.48
CA PRO A 172 13.85 0.31 -0.34
C PRO A 172 15.08 1.10 0.10
N SER A 173 16.29 0.50 0.02
CA SER A 173 17.53 1.20 0.37
C SER A 173 17.87 2.31 -0.61
N ALA A 174 17.58 2.15 -1.90
CA ALA A 174 17.78 3.19 -2.90
C ALA A 174 16.87 4.39 -2.62
N LEU A 175 15.59 4.16 -2.31
CA LEU A 175 14.65 5.24 -1.97
C LEU A 175 15.10 6.01 -0.71
N ARG A 176 15.57 5.29 0.32
CA ARG A 176 16.07 5.91 1.56
C ARG A 176 17.32 6.75 1.32
N SER A 177 18.24 6.26 0.49
CA SER A 177 19.46 7.01 0.13
C SER A 177 19.14 8.26 -0.68
N GLU A 178 18.20 8.19 -1.63
CA GLU A 178 17.76 9.36 -2.39
C GLU A 178 17.14 10.43 -1.47
N ALA A 179 16.24 10.03 -0.55
CA ALA A 179 15.63 10.96 0.40
C ALA A 179 16.66 11.57 1.37
N ALA A 180 17.66 10.80 1.81
CA ALA A 180 18.71 11.29 2.69
C ALA A 180 19.70 12.25 1.99
N GLY A 181 19.88 12.12 0.67
CA GLY A 181 20.76 12.99 -0.13
C GLY A 181 20.08 14.24 -0.68
N ALA A 182 18.76 14.37 -0.55
CA ALA A 182 17.99 15.56 -0.91
C ALA A 182 17.92 16.61 0.23
N ALA A 183 18.30 16.22 1.45
CA ALA A 183 18.42 17.07 2.64
C ALA A 183 19.78 17.76 2.75
#